data_AF-A0A939WSV0-F1
#
_entry.id   AF-A0A939WSV0-F1
#
_cell.length_a   1.000
_cell.length_b   1.000
_cell.length_c   1.000
_cell.angle_alpha   90.00
_cell.angle_beta   90.00
_cell.angle_gamma   90.00
#
_symmetry.space_group_name_H-M   'P 1'
#
loop_
_entity.id
_entity.type
_entity.pdbx_description
1 polymer ?
#
loop_
_entity_poly.entity_id
_entity_poly.type
_entity_poly.pdbx_seq_one_letter_code
_entity_poly.pdbx_strand_id
1 'polypeptide(L)'
;MAQTSEKKSSGLGSIFNYLDYRDYLKDYYEERKKKFPLFSYQMFGMKLNISASHLFSVLEKKRHIPVRCAPAAKKILGLSGRAFQYFDLLLAALRTKKLREHDELMSKAFQLRDIHRRSLEKDELTYLHQWWNVVIRSFLQINQGKIDPKGIANNIRPKVSEDQVKASIELLKKIGLVVNIGHGRVKLSDAHLTI
;
A
#
# COMPACT_ATOMS: atom_id res chain seq x y z
N MET A 1 -24.51 -5.61 3.03
CA MET A 1 -24.33 -6.17 4.39
C MET A 1 -23.33 -7.31 4.32
N ALA A 2 -22.17 -7.13 4.97
CA ALA A 2 -21.27 -8.15 5.52
C ALA A 2 -19.96 -7.43 5.88
N GLN A 3 -20.00 -6.66 6.97
CA GLN A 3 -18.79 -6.16 7.62
C GLN A 3 -18.13 -7.35 8.31
N THR A 4 -17.24 -8.05 7.60
CA THR A 4 -16.39 -9.03 8.25
C THR A 4 -15.28 -8.26 8.96
N SER A 5 -15.52 -8.04 10.26
CA SER A 5 -14.53 -7.57 11.22
C SER A 5 -13.26 -8.44 11.12
N GLU A 6 -12.26 -7.94 10.41
CA GLU A 6 -10.89 -8.42 10.53
C GLU A 6 -10.44 -8.07 11.96
N LYS A 7 -10.44 -9.07 12.84
CA LYS A 7 -9.81 -8.95 14.16
C LYS A 7 -8.38 -8.49 13.94
N LYS A 8 -8.07 -7.25 14.35
CA LYS A 8 -6.71 -6.71 14.47
C LYS A 8 -5.86 -7.71 15.28
N SER A 9 -5.06 -8.53 14.59
CA SER A 9 -3.98 -9.26 15.23
C SER A 9 -2.89 -8.24 15.56
N SER A 10 -2.83 -7.88 16.84
CA SER A 10 -1.82 -7.03 17.47
C SER A 10 -0.43 -7.12 16.81
N GLY A 11 -0.02 -6.07 16.10
CA GLY A 11 1.36 -5.76 15.70
C GLY A 11 1.76 -6.06 14.25
N LEU A 12 1.17 -7.07 13.61
CA LEU A 12 1.51 -7.45 12.23
C LEU A 12 0.68 -6.65 11.23
N GLY A 13 1.33 -6.14 10.18
CA GLY A 13 0.63 -5.50 9.05
C GLY A 13 -0.35 -6.47 8.36
N SER A 14 -1.22 -5.94 7.50
CA SER A 14 -2.10 -6.80 6.69
C SER A 14 -1.29 -7.57 5.64
N ILE A 15 -1.63 -8.85 5.41
CA ILE A 15 -1.01 -9.66 4.35
C ILE A 15 -1.15 -9.00 2.97
N PHE A 16 -2.18 -8.18 2.76
CA PHE A 16 -2.40 -7.45 1.50
C PHE A 16 -1.27 -6.48 1.15
N ASN A 17 -0.40 -6.13 2.11
CA ASN A 17 0.76 -5.28 1.87
C ASN A 17 1.98 -6.06 1.32
N TYR A 18 1.89 -7.38 1.24
CA TYR A 18 2.98 -8.25 0.85
C TYR A 18 2.77 -8.81 -0.56
N LEU A 19 3.83 -8.86 -1.36
CA LEU A 19 3.85 -9.55 -2.66
C LEU A 19 4.40 -10.98 -2.55
N ASP A 20 5.06 -11.30 -1.44
CA ASP A 20 5.58 -12.62 -1.14
C ASP A 20 5.11 -13.06 0.24
N TYR A 21 4.38 -14.18 0.31
CA TYR A 21 3.88 -14.70 1.57
C TYR A 21 5.00 -15.08 2.55
N ARG A 22 6.23 -15.30 2.06
CA ARG A 22 7.41 -15.62 2.88
C ARG A 22 7.90 -14.43 3.69
N ASP A 23 7.78 -13.22 3.13
CA ASP A 23 8.03 -11.98 3.89
C ASP A 23 7.04 -11.86 5.05
N TYR A 24 5.76 -12.16 4.78
CA TYR A 24 4.74 -12.17 5.83
C TYR A 24 5.02 -13.18 6.95
N LEU A 25 5.50 -14.39 6.59
CA LEU A 25 5.93 -15.40 7.56
C LEU A 25 7.14 -14.94 8.37
N LYS A 26 8.08 -14.21 7.76
CA LYS A 26 9.27 -13.68 8.41
C LYS A 26 8.91 -12.59 9.41
N ASP A 27 8.10 -11.63 9.01
CA ASP A 27 7.66 -10.54 9.90
C ASP A 27 6.85 -11.10 11.08
N TYR A 28 5.98 -12.09 10.83
CA TYR A 28 5.28 -12.79 11.91
C TYR A 28 6.25 -13.47 12.88
N TYR A 29 7.30 -14.15 12.37
CA TYR A 29 8.30 -14.78 13.22
C TYR A 29 9.07 -13.75 14.06
N GLU A 30 9.55 -12.67 13.45
CA GLU A 30 10.32 -11.63 14.13
C GLU A 30 9.48 -10.93 15.21
N GLU A 31 8.22 -10.64 14.93
CA GLU A 31 7.32 -10.04 15.91
C GLU A 31 7.03 -10.98 17.08
N ARG A 32 6.80 -12.27 16.80
CA ARG A 32 6.64 -13.30 17.84
C ARG A 32 7.91 -13.48 18.65
N LYS A 33 9.09 -13.41 18.03
CA LYS A 33 10.39 -13.50 18.70
C LYS A 33 10.61 -12.34 19.68
N LYS A 34 10.22 -11.12 19.28
CA LYS A 34 10.28 -9.93 20.14
C LYS A 34 9.41 -10.09 21.39
N LYS A 35 8.20 -10.63 21.22
CA LYS A 35 7.25 -10.86 22.34
C LYS A 35 7.63 -12.07 23.19
N PHE A 36 8.21 -13.11 22.59
CA PHE A 36 8.57 -14.37 23.24
C PHE A 36 9.97 -14.79 22.79
N PRO A 37 11.04 -14.42 23.54
CA PRO A 37 12.42 -14.72 23.16
C PRO A 37 12.72 -16.20 22.96
N LEU A 38 11.96 -17.11 23.59
CA LEU A 38 12.09 -18.56 23.40
C LEU A 38 11.51 -19.07 22.08
N PHE A 39 10.73 -18.26 21.35
CA PHE A 39 10.17 -18.66 20.06
C PHE A 39 11.31 -18.88 19.04
N SER A 40 11.60 -20.13 18.69
CA SER A 40 12.72 -20.49 17.80
C SER A 40 12.22 -20.98 16.44
N TYR A 41 13.14 -21.10 15.47
CA TYR A 41 12.82 -21.75 14.19
C TYR A 41 12.30 -23.17 14.38
N GLN A 42 12.80 -23.92 15.39
CA GLN A 42 12.27 -25.23 15.71
C GLN A 42 10.80 -25.17 16.13
N MET A 43 10.45 -24.27 17.05
CA MET A 43 9.06 -24.12 17.49
C MET A 43 8.13 -23.70 16.36
N PHE A 44 8.57 -22.76 15.52
CA PHE A 44 7.73 -22.30 14.41
C PHE A 44 7.60 -23.38 13.32
N GLY A 45 8.69 -24.09 13.02
CA GLY A 45 8.69 -25.21 12.07
C GLY A 45 7.75 -26.32 12.51
N MET A 46 7.79 -26.72 13.79
CA MET A 46 6.88 -27.71 14.37
C MET A 46 5.41 -27.30 14.20
N LYS A 47 5.08 -26.03 14.45
CA LYS A 47 3.69 -25.53 14.24
C LYS A 47 3.26 -25.63 12.79
N LEU A 48 4.18 -25.46 11.84
CA LEU A 48 3.95 -25.56 10.39
C LEU A 48 4.11 -26.99 9.83
N ASN A 49 4.43 -27.97 10.68
CA ASN A 49 4.78 -29.34 10.28
C ASN A 49 5.96 -29.41 9.29
N ILE A 50 7.00 -28.60 9.50
CA ILE A 50 8.26 -28.61 8.76
C ILE A 50 9.47 -28.56 9.70
N SER A 51 10.64 -29.01 9.26
CA SER A 51 11.86 -28.91 10.07
C SER A 51 12.35 -27.47 10.23
N ALA A 52 13.12 -27.18 11.28
CA ALA A 52 13.74 -25.87 11.47
C ALA A 52 14.58 -25.42 10.26
N SER A 53 15.35 -26.33 9.66
CA SER A 53 16.17 -26.04 8.48
C SER A 53 15.33 -25.68 7.25
N HIS A 54 14.18 -26.37 7.06
CA HIS A 54 13.26 -26.03 5.98
C HIS A 54 12.60 -24.68 6.27
N LEU A 55 12.13 -24.43 7.49
CA LEU A 55 11.59 -23.13 7.87
C LEU A 55 12.61 -22.01 7.60
N PHE A 56 13.84 -22.14 8.06
CA PHE A 56 14.89 -21.17 7.82
C PHE A 56 15.07 -20.89 6.32
N SER A 57 15.10 -21.95 5.49
CA SER A 57 15.17 -21.81 4.04
C SER A 57 13.95 -21.11 3.42
N VAL A 58 12.77 -21.22 4.03
CA VAL A 58 11.56 -20.51 3.59
C VAL A 58 11.65 -19.03 3.93
N LEU A 59 12.07 -18.69 5.15
CA LEU A 59 12.22 -17.30 5.59
C LEU A 59 13.32 -16.57 4.82
N GLU A 60 14.35 -17.29 4.39
CA GLU A 60 15.41 -16.81 3.49
C GLU A 60 15.03 -16.87 2.00
N LYS A 61 13.75 -17.15 1.68
CA LYS A 61 13.20 -17.26 0.31
C LYS A 61 13.87 -18.30 -0.61
N LYS A 62 14.72 -19.18 -0.07
CA LYS A 62 15.38 -20.26 -0.81
C LYS A 62 14.43 -21.41 -1.14
N ARG A 63 13.36 -21.59 -0.36
CA ARG A 63 12.35 -22.64 -0.57
C ARG A 63 10.94 -22.12 -0.35
N HIS A 64 9.95 -22.88 -0.83
CA HIS A 64 8.54 -22.70 -0.49
C HIS A 64 8.13 -23.66 0.62
N ILE A 65 7.03 -23.32 1.30
CA ILE A 65 6.36 -24.29 2.16
C ILE A 65 5.73 -25.38 1.30
N PRO A 66 5.65 -26.64 1.77
CA PRO A 66 4.83 -27.65 1.14
C PRO A 66 3.36 -27.21 1.08
N VAL A 67 2.65 -27.52 0.00
CA VAL A 67 1.23 -27.13 -0.17
C VAL A 67 0.36 -27.65 0.98
N ARG A 68 0.62 -28.87 1.46
CA ARG A 68 -0.02 -29.47 2.65
C ARG A 68 0.14 -28.63 3.94
N CYS A 69 1.15 -27.77 4.02
CA CYS A 69 1.41 -26.92 5.18
C CYS A 69 0.71 -25.56 5.09
N ALA A 70 0.18 -25.18 3.92
CA ALA A 70 -0.48 -23.88 3.72
C ALA A 70 -1.68 -23.66 4.67
N PRO A 71 -2.57 -24.65 4.94
CA PRO A 71 -3.65 -24.48 5.90
C PRO A 71 -3.14 -24.19 7.32
N ALA A 72 -2.08 -24.90 7.76
CA ALA A 72 -1.45 -24.67 9.06
C ALA A 72 -0.85 -23.26 9.14
N ALA A 73 -0.17 -22.81 8.07
CA ALA A 73 0.41 -21.47 7.99
C ALA A 73 -0.67 -20.39 8.15
N LYS A 74 -1.73 -20.45 7.35
CA LYS A 74 -2.85 -19.50 7.40
C LYS A 74 -3.52 -19.47 8.77
N LYS A 75 -3.70 -20.63 9.42
CA LYS A 75 -4.28 -20.72 10.77
C LYS A 75 -3.39 -20.06 11.83
N ILE A 76 -2.07 -20.29 11.79
CA ILE A 76 -1.12 -19.70 12.75
C ILE A 76 -1.03 -18.19 12.57
N LEU A 77 -1.06 -17.73 11.32
CA LEU A 77 -1.09 -16.32 10.94
C LEU A 77 -2.43 -15.65 11.28
N GLY A 78 -3.47 -16.42 11.66
CA GLY A 78 -4.79 -15.89 11.98
C GLY A 78 -5.55 -15.37 10.74
N LEU A 79 -5.19 -15.83 9.54
CA LEU A 79 -5.82 -15.39 8.30
C LEU A 79 -7.22 -15.99 8.15
N SER A 80 -8.15 -15.18 7.65
CA SER A 80 -9.52 -15.58 7.35
C SER A 80 -10.07 -14.83 6.13
N GLY A 81 -11.20 -15.29 5.58
CA GLY A 81 -11.88 -14.62 4.47
C GLY A 81 -10.97 -14.36 3.26
N ARG A 82 -10.94 -13.11 2.78
CA ARG A 82 -10.12 -12.68 1.63
C ARG A 82 -8.62 -12.87 1.87
N ALA A 83 -8.13 -12.60 3.08
CA ALA A 83 -6.72 -12.74 3.42
C ALA A 83 -6.23 -14.20 3.30
N PHE A 84 -7.12 -15.15 3.60
CA PHE A 84 -6.85 -16.58 3.45
C PHE A 84 -6.69 -16.97 1.98
N GLN A 85 -7.60 -16.51 1.11
CA GLN A 85 -7.53 -16.74 -0.34
C GLN A 85 -6.33 -16.03 -0.98
N TYR A 86 -6.01 -14.82 -0.50
CA TYR A 86 -4.87 -14.04 -0.96
C TYR A 86 -3.55 -14.78 -0.73
N PHE A 87 -3.37 -15.38 0.45
CA PHE A 87 -2.20 -16.21 0.73
C PHE A 87 -2.06 -17.37 -0.27
N ASP A 88 -3.17 -18.06 -0.58
CA ASP A 88 -3.15 -19.18 -1.53
C ASP A 88 -2.75 -18.74 -2.94
N LEU A 89 -3.25 -17.60 -3.39
CA LEU A 89 -2.91 -17.03 -4.70
C LEU A 89 -1.44 -16.61 -4.76
N LEU A 90 -0.89 -16.00 -3.70
CA LEU A 90 0.54 -15.69 -3.63
C LEU A 90 1.41 -16.95 -3.65
N LEU A 91 1.04 -17.97 -2.88
CA LEU A 91 1.76 -19.25 -2.86
C LEU A 91 1.74 -19.93 -4.23
N ALA A 92 0.58 -19.92 -4.91
CA ALA A 92 0.44 -20.48 -6.24
C ALA A 92 1.27 -19.70 -7.27
N ALA A 93 1.12 -18.36 -7.29
CA ALA A 93 1.84 -17.50 -8.22
C ALA A 93 3.35 -17.72 -8.14
N LEU A 94 3.93 -17.66 -6.94
CA LEU A 94 5.38 -17.79 -6.75
C LEU A 94 5.94 -19.18 -7.10
N ARG A 95 5.10 -20.21 -7.17
CA ARG A 95 5.51 -21.57 -7.57
C ARG A 95 5.35 -21.82 -9.08
N THR A 96 4.64 -20.95 -9.77
CA THR A 96 4.36 -21.06 -11.21
C THR A 96 5.53 -20.51 -12.01
N LYS A 97 6.04 -21.31 -12.95
CA LYS A 97 7.18 -20.93 -13.83
C LYS A 97 6.74 -20.18 -15.09
N LYS A 98 5.51 -20.42 -15.56
CA LYS A 98 4.99 -19.79 -16.77
C LYS A 98 4.54 -18.38 -16.45
N LEU A 99 5.11 -17.40 -17.15
CA LEU A 99 4.85 -15.98 -16.91
C LEU A 99 3.36 -15.62 -17.01
N ARG A 100 2.66 -16.12 -18.04
CA ARG A 100 1.23 -15.85 -18.23
C ARG A 100 0.36 -16.35 -17.08
N GLU A 101 0.58 -17.59 -16.64
CA GLU A 101 -0.16 -18.18 -15.52
C GLU A 101 0.18 -17.48 -14.19
N HIS A 102 1.44 -17.07 -14.01
CA HIS A 102 1.87 -16.25 -12.87
C HIS A 102 1.11 -14.92 -12.81
N ASP A 103 1.04 -14.20 -13.94
CA ASP A 103 0.40 -12.88 -14.01
C ASP A 103 -1.11 -12.98 -13.80
N GLU A 104 -1.75 -14.03 -14.31
CA GLU A 104 -3.17 -14.31 -14.05
C GLU A 104 -3.44 -14.57 -12.56
N LEU A 105 -2.57 -15.30 -11.87
CA LEU A 105 -2.69 -15.56 -10.43
C LEU A 105 -2.45 -14.29 -9.60
N MET A 106 -1.45 -13.50 -9.95
CA MET A 106 -1.17 -12.22 -9.29
C MET A 106 -2.31 -11.21 -9.50
N SER A 107 -2.89 -11.15 -10.70
CA SER A 107 -4.06 -10.31 -10.99
C SER A 107 -5.26 -10.69 -10.12
N LYS A 108 -5.57 -12.00 -10.00
CA LYS A 108 -6.59 -12.49 -9.06
C LYS A 108 -6.26 -12.13 -7.61
N ALA A 109 -4.98 -12.21 -7.21
CA ALA A 109 -4.57 -11.84 -5.87
C ALA A 109 -4.83 -10.35 -5.61
N PHE A 110 -4.50 -9.47 -6.55
CA PHE A 110 -4.71 -8.03 -6.41
C PHE A 110 -6.19 -7.64 -6.34
N GLN A 111 -7.09 -8.37 -6.99
CA GLN A 111 -8.53 -8.15 -6.83
C GLN A 111 -9.03 -8.39 -5.40
N LEU A 112 -8.32 -9.19 -4.59
CA LEU A 112 -8.65 -9.44 -3.19
C LEU A 112 -8.10 -8.38 -2.24
N ARG A 113 -7.07 -7.61 -2.65
CA ARG A 113 -6.56 -6.50 -1.85
C ARG A 113 -7.67 -5.45 -1.78
N ASP A 114 -8.02 -5.04 -0.56
CA ASP A 114 -8.82 -3.83 -0.44
C ASP A 114 -8.00 -2.67 -0.98
N ILE A 115 -8.62 -1.87 -1.84
CA ILE A 115 -8.18 -0.49 -2.04
C ILE A 115 -8.24 0.13 -0.65
N HIS A 116 -7.13 0.64 -0.14
CA HIS A 116 -7.06 1.27 1.18
C HIS A 116 -7.95 2.51 1.17
N ARG A 117 -9.27 2.34 1.32
CA ARG A 117 -10.24 3.44 1.36
C ARG A 117 -9.95 4.26 2.60
N ARG A 118 -9.17 5.31 2.47
CA ARG A 118 -9.07 6.31 3.52
C ARG A 118 -10.22 7.29 3.33
N SER A 119 -10.82 7.72 4.44
CA SER A 119 -11.71 8.88 4.38
C SER A 119 -10.85 10.06 3.99
N LEU A 120 -11.28 10.79 2.95
CA LEU A 120 -10.67 12.06 2.60
C LEU A 120 -10.83 13.03 3.77
N GLU A 121 -9.77 13.75 4.09
CA GLU A 121 -9.84 14.85 5.05
C GLU A 121 -10.53 16.07 4.42
N LYS A 122 -10.99 17.01 5.25
CA LYS A 122 -11.74 18.20 4.77
C LYS A 122 -11.00 18.99 3.69
N ASP A 123 -9.68 19.12 3.82
CA ASP A 123 -8.84 19.85 2.86
C ASP A 123 -8.71 19.10 1.53
N GLU A 124 -8.68 17.77 1.56
CA GLU A 124 -8.58 16.93 0.36
C GLU A 124 -9.92 16.86 -0.38
N LEU A 125 -11.02 16.84 0.37
CA LEU A 125 -12.35 17.07 -0.18
C LEU A 125 -12.44 18.45 -0.82
N THR A 126 -11.89 19.50 -0.19
CA THR A 126 -11.87 20.85 -0.77
C THR A 126 -11.06 20.89 -2.06
N TYR A 127 -9.94 20.16 -2.11
CA TYR A 127 -9.13 20.00 -3.33
C TYR A 127 -9.95 19.37 -4.46
N LEU A 128 -10.75 18.34 -4.19
CA LEU A 128 -11.60 17.69 -5.19
C LEU A 128 -12.89 18.46 -5.51
N HIS A 129 -13.42 19.22 -4.55
CA HIS A 129 -14.68 19.95 -4.68
C HIS A 129 -14.55 21.15 -5.63
N GLN A 130 -13.43 21.87 -5.57
CA GLN A 130 -13.20 23.03 -6.43
C GLN A 130 -12.33 22.63 -7.63
N TRP A 131 -12.94 22.62 -8.82
CA TRP A 131 -12.28 22.16 -10.05
C TRP A 131 -10.95 22.86 -10.35
N TRP A 132 -10.83 24.15 -10.00
CA TRP A 132 -9.62 24.93 -10.28
C TRP A 132 -8.40 24.44 -9.51
N ASN A 133 -8.59 23.76 -8.38
CA ASN A 133 -7.47 23.23 -7.59
C ASN A 133 -6.67 22.17 -8.37
N VAL A 134 -7.38 21.31 -9.11
CA VAL A 134 -6.75 20.30 -9.97
C VAL A 134 -6.04 20.99 -11.14
N VAL A 135 -6.67 22.00 -11.76
CA VAL A 135 -6.11 22.73 -12.89
C VAL A 135 -4.86 23.53 -12.50
N ILE A 136 -4.88 24.23 -11.37
CA ILE A 136 -3.73 25.01 -10.87
C ILE A 136 -2.57 24.08 -10.56
N ARG A 137 -2.82 22.93 -9.93
CA ARG A 137 -1.79 21.91 -9.69
C ARG A 137 -1.14 21.42 -11.00
N SER A 138 -1.95 21.08 -12.01
CA SER A 138 -1.44 20.68 -13.32
C SER A 138 -0.70 21.81 -14.03
N PHE A 139 -1.18 23.05 -13.91
CA PHE A 139 -0.50 24.22 -14.48
C PHE A 139 0.87 24.47 -13.83
N LEU A 140 0.99 24.26 -12.51
CA LEU A 140 2.26 24.32 -11.80
C LEU A 140 3.27 23.30 -12.32
N GLN A 141 2.80 22.16 -12.85
CA GLN A 141 3.68 21.20 -13.52
C GLN A 141 4.24 21.77 -14.83
N ILE A 142 3.38 22.39 -15.63
CA ILE A 142 3.71 22.94 -16.96
C ILE A 142 4.63 24.16 -16.82
N ASN A 143 4.39 25.01 -15.83
CA ASN A 143 5.15 26.25 -15.62
C ASN A 143 6.44 26.06 -14.81
N GLN A 144 6.87 24.81 -14.62
CA GLN A 144 8.08 24.43 -13.86
C GLN A 144 8.05 24.92 -12.41
N GLY A 145 6.85 24.95 -11.81
CA GLY A 145 6.64 25.28 -10.41
C GLY A 145 6.76 26.77 -10.08
N LYS A 146 6.72 27.66 -11.07
CA LYS A 146 6.81 29.10 -10.82
C LYS A 146 5.52 29.62 -10.20
N ILE A 147 5.60 30.20 -9.01
CA ILE A 147 4.44 30.82 -8.36
C ILE A 147 4.25 32.23 -8.93
N ASP A 148 3.30 32.39 -9.83
CA ASP A 148 2.83 33.68 -10.37
C ASP A 148 1.30 33.70 -10.39
N PRO A 149 0.62 34.11 -9.31
CA PRO A 149 -0.83 34.02 -9.21
C PRO A 149 -1.57 34.75 -10.34
N LYS A 150 -1.06 35.91 -10.76
CA LYS A 150 -1.63 36.72 -11.83
C LYS A 150 -1.44 36.06 -13.20
N GLY A 151 -0.24 35.54 -13.46
CA GLY A 151 0.03 34.76 -14.66
C GLY A 151 -0.82 33.51 -14.75
N ILE A 152 -0.97 32.76 -13.66
CA ILE A 152 -1.77 31.55 -13.60
C ILE A 152 -3.25 31.86 -13.84
N ALA A 153 -3.82 32.86 -13.15
CA ALA A 153 -5.22 33.25 -13.29
C ALA A 153 -5.58 33.65 -14.74
N ASN A 154 -4.69 34.36 -15.42
CA ASN A 154 -4.90 34.81 -16.80
C ASN A 154 -4.85 33.66 -17.83
N ASN A 155 -4.13 32.58 -17.53
CA ASN A 155 -3.95 31.44 -18.44
C ASN A 155 -4.98 30.31 -18.24
N ILE A 156 -5.81 30.36 -17.20
CA ILE A 156 -6.85 29.35 -16.95
C ILE A 156 -8.19 29.78 -17.55
N ARG A 157 -8.93 28.81 -18.11
CA ARG A 157 -10.31 28.97 -18.59
C ARG A 157 -11.18 27.83 -18.05
N PRO A 158 -12.33 28.11 -17.40
CA PRO A 158 -12.93 29.41 -17.05
C PRO A 158 -12.03 30.32 -16.20
N LYS A 159 -12.26 31.64 -16.20
CA LYS A 159 -11.42 32.57 -15.41
C LYS A 159 -11.55 32.28 -13.91
N VAL A 160 -10.41 32.28 -13.22
CA VAL A 160 -10.30 32.19 -11.76
C VAL A 160 -9.67 33.48 -11.24
N SER A 161 -10.00 33.88 -10.00
CA SER A 161 -9.40 35.07 -9.39
C SER A 161 -7.98 34.80 -8.88
N GLU A 162 -7.17 35.84 -8.76
CA GLU A 162 -5.82 35.72 -8.17
C GLU A 162 -5.87 35.16 -6.73
N ASP A 163 -6.91 35.52 -5.98
CA ASP A 163 -7.12 35.03 -4.62
C ASP A 163 -7.48 33.54 -4.58
N GLN A 164 -8.28 33.05 -5.54
CA GLN A 164 -8.53 31.63 -5.71
C GLN A 164 -7.24 30.87 -6.01
N VAL A 165 -6.35 31.44 -6.83
CA VAL A 165 -5.06 30.85 -7.14
C VAL A 165 -4.17 30.77 -5.90
N LYS A 166 -4.06 31.86 -5.13
CA LYS A 166 -3.30 31.87 -3.87
C LYS A 166 -3.83 30.85 -2.87
N ALA A 167 -5.14 30.82 -2.66
CA ALA A 167 -5.79 29.87 -1.76
C ALA A 167 -5.55 28.41 -2.20
N SER A 168 -5.59 28.15 -3.51
CA SER A 168 -5.30 26.84 -4.07
C SER A 168 -3.86 26.40 -3.84
N ILE A 169 -2.88 27.29 -4.04
CA ILE A 169 -1.47 27.00 -3.81
C ILE A 169 -1.21 26.67 -2.34
N GLU A 170 -1.81 27.42 -1.41
CA GLU A 170 -1.69 27.14 0.02
C GLU A 170 -2.36 25.82 0.41
N LEU A 171 -3.54 25.52 -0.16
CA LEU A 171 -4.20 24.23 0.03
C LEU A 171 -3.31 23.08 -0.45
N LEU A 172 -2.72 23.19 -1.64
CA LEU A 172 -1.84 22.19 -2.23
C LEU A 172 -0.58 21.93 -1.38
N LYS A 173 -0.03 22.96 -0.75
CA LYS A 173 1.07 22.82 0.23
C LYS A 173 0.59 22.08 1.48
N LYS A 174 -0.59 22.45 2.00
CA LYS A 174 -1.17 21.89 3.23
C LYS A 174 -1.43 20.39 3.12
N ILE A 175 -2.02 19.95 2.00
CA ILE A 175 -2.26 18.52 1.70
C ILE A 175 -1.01 17.80 1.17
N GLY A 176 0.14 18.49 1.13
CA GLY A 176 1.42 17.90 0.78
C GLY A 176 1.58 17.53 -0.69
N LEU A 177 0.71 17.98 -1.61
CA LEU A 177 0.83 17.74 -3.06
C LEU A 177 1.90 18.61 -3.73
N VAL A 178 2.35 19.66 -3.05
CA VAL A 178 3.32 20.64 -3.54
C VAL A 178 4.33 20.96 -2.42
N VAL A 179 5.63 20.92 -2.73
CA VAL A 179 6.74 21.17 -1.80
C VAL A 179 7.59 22.34 -2.29
N ASN A 180 7.98 23.25 -1.40
CA ASN A 180 8.89 24.36 -1.77
C ASN A 180 10.30 23.83 -2.07
N ILE A 181 10.86 24.21 -3.23
CA ILE A 181 12.26 23.90 -3.60
C ILE A 181 13.19 25.09 -3.35
N GLY A 182 12.65 26.23 -2.90
CA GLY A 182 13.39 27.49 -2.77
C GLY A 182 13.28 28.38 -4.02
N HIS A 183 13.67 29.65 -3.90
CA HIS A 183 13.57 30.69 -4.95
C HIS A 183 12.15 30.91 -5.53
N GLY A 184 11.10 30.81 -4.73
CA GLY A 184 9.72 31.02 -5.18
C GLY A 184 9.21 29.93 -6.14
N ARG A 185 9.86 28.76 -6.16
CA ARG A 185 9.47 27.59 -6.96
C ARG A 185 8.99 26.43 -6.10
N VAL A 186 8.09 25.64 -6.67
CA VAL A 186 7.54 24.44 -6.04
C VAL A 186 7.71 23.18 -6.87
N LYS A 187 7.87 22.03 -6.22
CA LYS A 187 7.83 20.69 -6.82
C LYS A 187 6.51 20.04 -6.52
N LEU A 188 6.01 19.23 -7.46
CA LEU A 188 4.95 18.27 -7.17
C LEU A 188 5.57 17.07 -6.45
N SER A 189 4.90 16.60 -5.40
CA SER A 189 5.30 15.41 -4.62
C SER A 189 4.60 14.15 -5.17
N ASP A 190 3.27 14.10 -5.06
CA ASP A 190 2.44 12.97 -5.48
C ASP A 190 1.62 13.27 -6.74
N ALA A 191 1.37 12.26 -7.57
CA ALA A 191 0.61 12.41 -8.81
C ALA A 191 -0.90 12.55 -8.57
N HIS A 192 -1.43 11.88 -7.53
CA HIS A 192 -2.86 11.83 -7.22
C HIS A 192 -3.06 11.65 -5.72
N LEU A 193 -4.24 12.06 -5.20
CA LEU A 193 -4.67 11.64 -3.87
C LEU A 193 -4.90 10.12 -3.91
N THR A 194 -4.11 9.37 -3.15
CA THR A 194 -4.36 7.93 -2.97
C THR A 194 -5.55 7.79 -2.03
N ILE A 195 -6.71 7.40 -2.55
CA ILE A 195 -7.96 7.20 -1.79
C ILE A 195 -8.13 5.74 -1.41
#